data_AF-A0A920N9M2-F1
#
_entry.id   AF-A0A920N9M2-F1
#
_cell.length_a   1.000
_cell.length_b   1.000
_cell.length_c   1.000
_cell.angle_alpha   90.00
_cell.angle_beta   90.00
_cell.angle_gamma   90.00
#
_symmetry.space_group_name_H-M   'P 1'
#
loop_
_entity.id
_entity.type
_entity.pdbx_description
1 polymer ?
#
loop_
_entity_poly.entity_id
_entity_poly.type
_entity_poly.pdbx_seq_one_letter_code
_entity_poly.pdbx_strand_id
1 'polypeptide(L)'
;MLVRGDELLTATGLFGEAIRMCQDIETSECGLAAGVLIGNPFTDVPGLKSWVEVTTNSNKPAADLAARRIAEFLWNQRERVEAELVSLEEAISTSNNTQGLTVFSDAADATASGASGDSNAILSGLLGRSPDATSLFQGTALLSVVDAPAALAATAAGVGATVEVSLGGTRDPGRFDPLTVTATVLSIHDGHFTYESGKPETAGATTVLRIPTDHGHVDALVTERSIYVVGRAVFTAHGLDPAGYDMVVAKSPNGFRTHYESIAAAIVVVDVPGSTSANLHSLPFSRCPRPIFPLDEHVPTPEFVPEAPSSS
;
A
#
# COMPACT_ATOMS: atom_id res chain seq x y z
N MET A 1 10.46 -16.29 5.48
CA MET A 1 9.19 -15.64 5.81
C MET A 1 8.94 -14.47 4.88
N LEU A 2 7.66 -14.13 4.73
CA LEU A 2 7.14 -12.90 4.14
C LEU A 2 6.46 -12.13 5.25
N VAL A 3 6.60 -10.81 5.27
CA VAL A 3 6.12 -9.99 6.38
C VAL A 3 5.70 -8.65 5.81
N ARG A 4 4.65 -8.07 6.38
CA ARG A 4 4.14 -6.77 5.95
C ARG A 4 3.33 -6.19 7.10
N GLY A 5 3.93 -5.34 7.92
CA GLY A 5 3.28 -4.73 9.07
C GLY A 5 4.04 -3.50 9.55
N ASP A 6 3.51 -2.84 10.59
CA ASP A 6 4.10 -1.60 11.13
C ASP A 6 5.48 -1.81 11.77
N GLU A 7 5.77 -3.03 12.25
CA GLU A 7 7.10 -3.41 12.74
C GLU A 7 8.18 -3.43 11.64
N LEU A 8 7.81 -3.20 10.37
CA LEU A 8 8.75 -2.96 9.27
C LEU A 8 9.23 -1.51 9.14
N LEU A 9 8.64 -0.57 9.88
CA LEU A 9 9.11 0.81 9.92
C LEU A 9 10.56 0.84 10.45
N THR A 10 11.49 1.32 9.63
CA THR A 10 12.93 1.28 9.96
C THR A 10 13.32 2.18 11.13
N ALA A 11 12.52 3.21 11.40
CA ALA A 11 12.77 4.14 12.50
C ALA A 11 12.44 3.53 13.88
N THR A 12 11.35 2.77 13.97
CA THR A 12 10.74 2.39 15.26
C THR A 12 10.48 0.89 15.42
N GLY A 13 10.37 0.15 14.31
CA GLY A 13 9.99 -1.26 14.32
C GLY A 13 11.15 -2.24 14.47
N LEU A 14 10.79 -3.51 14.66
CA LEU A 14 11.72 -4.66 14.73
C LEU A 14 12.63 -4.78 13.50
N PHE A 15 12.16 -4.41 12.32
CA PHE A 15 13.02 -4.41 11.14
C PHE A 15 14.13 -3.36 11.25
N GLY A 16 13.85 -2.22 11.88
CA GLY A 16 14.87 -1.22 12.24
C GLY A 16 15.91 -1.76 13.22
N GLU A 17 15.53 -2.66 14.13
CA GLU A 17 16.48 -3.34 15.02
C GLU A 17 17.41 -4.28 14.24
N ALA A 18 16.86 -5.05 13.31
CA ALA A 18 17.68 -5.89 12.42
C ALA A 18 18.64 -5.06 11.57
N ILE A 19 18.23 -3.88 11.09
CA ILE A 19 19.13 -2.93 10.41
C ILE A 19 20.25 -2.45 11.33
N ARG A 20 19.97 -2.13 12.59
CA ARG A 20 20.99 -1.75 13.57
C ARG A 20 21.98 -2.89 13.83
N MET A 21 21.51 -4.13 13.91
CA MET A 21 22.39 -5.31 14.00
C MET A 21 23.32 -5.42 12.77
N CYS A 22 22.86 -5.07 11.57
CA CYS A 22 23.72 -4.99 10.39
C CYS A 22 24.77 -3.88 10.52
N GLN A 23 24.38 -2.69 10.97
CA GLN A 23 25.29 -1.55 11.15
C GLN A 23 26.38 -1.84 12.21
N ASP A 24 26.04 -2.58 13.26
CA ASP A 24 27.02 -3.03 14.26
C ASP A 24 28.08 -3.96 13.65
N ILE A 25 27.69 -4.80 12.66
CA ILE A 25 28.64 -5.64 11.92
C ILE A 25 29.52 -4.77 11.03
N GLU A 26 28.94 -3.84 10.29
CA GLU A 26 29.65 -2.95 9.36
C GLU A 26 30.68 -2.05 10.05
N THR A 27 30.45 -1.72 11.32
CA THR A 27 31.38 -0.92 12.14
C THR A 27 32.41 -1.76 12.91
N SER A 28 32.32 -3.10 12.83
CA SER A 28 33.28 -4.02 13.47
C SER A 28 34.60 -4.13 12.68
N GLU A 29 35.67 -4.57 13.35
CA GLU A 29 37.01 -4.68 12.74
C GLU A 29 37.06 -5.59 11.50
N CYS A 30 36.19 -6.60 11.43
CA CYS A 30 36.18 -7.58 10.35
C CYS A 30 34.96 -7.49 9.42
N GLY A 31 33.99 -6.61 9.69
CA GLY A 31 32.80 -6.45 8.85
C GLY A 31 33.08 -5.63 7.60
N LEU A 32 32.45 -6.00 6.49
CA LEU A 32 32.49 -5.25 5.24
C LEU A 32 31.11 -4.73 4.84
N ALA A 33 30.08 -5.58 4.93
CA ALA A 33 28.70 -5.22 4.62
C ALA A 33 27.74 -6.17 5.33
N ALA A 34 26.57 -5.68 5.74
CA ALA A 34 25.49 -6.54 6.22
C ALA A 34 24.12 -6.00 5.80
N GLY A 35 23.21 -6.88 5.42
CA GLY A 35 21.89 -6.49 4.91
C GLY A 35 20.83 -7.49 5.27
N VAL A 36 19.63 -6.97 5.55
CA VAL A 36 18.40 -7.76 5.58
C VAL A 36 17.55 -7.32 4.41
N LEU A 37 17.15 -8.28 3.58
CA LEU A 37 16.30 -8.07 2.42
C LEU A 37 14.95 -8.73 2.67
N ILE A 38 13.90 -7.92 2.81
CA ILE A 38 12.54 -8.44 2.89
C ILE A 38 12.13 -8.88 1.48
N GLY A 39 11.69 -10.14 1.35
CA GLY A 39 11.16 -10.62 0.08
C GLY A 39 9.91 -9.84 -0.29
N ASN A 40 9.85 -9.29 -1.51
CA ASN A 40 8.64 -8.62 -2.00
C ASN A 40 7.49 -9.64 -2.07
N PRO A 41 6.48 -9.55 -1.18
CA PRO A 41 5.49 -10.61 -1.07
C PRO A 41 4.64 -10.77 -2.34
N PHE A 42 4.57 -9.77 -3.21
CA PHE A 42 3.74 -9.82 -4.44
C PHE A 42 4.42 -10.51 -5.62
N THR A 43 5.64 -11.02 -5.43
CA THR A 43 6.42 -11.66 -6.51
C THR A 43 6.48 -13.18 -6.30
N ASP A 44 5.49 -13.90 -6.83
CA ASP A 44 5.40 -15.35 -6.72
C ASP A 44 6.46 -16.06 -7.60
N VAL A 45 7.64 -16.30 -7.02
CA VAL A 45 8.81 -16.91 -7.67
C VAL A 45 9.46 -17.97 -6.79
N PRO A 46 10.20 -18.95 -7.36
CA PRO A 46 10.86 -20.00 -6.59
C PRO A 46 11.87 -19.51 -5.54
N GLY A 47 12.39 -18.28 -5.69
CA GLY A 47 13.32 -17.66 -4.74
C GLY A 47 12.65 -16.76 -3.69
N LEU A 48 11.32 -16.70 -3.64
CA LEU A 48 10.59 -15.77 -2.77
C LEU A 48 10.80 -16.13 -1.29
N LYS A 49 11.58 -15.31 -0.59
CA LYS A 49 11.80 -15.32 0.85
C LYS A 49 12.54 -14.06 1.27
N SER A 50 12.58 -13.78 2.57
CA SER A 50 13.49 -12.79 3.13
C SER A 50 14.89 -13.37 3.30
N TRP A 51 15.91 -12.55 3.09
CA TRP A 51 17.32 -12.92 3.12
C TRP A 51 18.10 -12.08 4.13
N VAL A 52 19.14 -12.68 4.68
CA VAL A 52 20.19 -11.96 5.42
C VAL A 52 21.50 -12.24 4.71
N GLU A 53 22.23 -11.18 4.42
CA GLU A 53 23.54 -11.25 3.79
C GLU A 53 24.57 -10.56 4.67
N VAL A 54 25.70 -11.22 4.92
CA VAL A 54 26.80 -10.66 5.71
C VAL A 54 28.11 -10.97 5.02
N THR A 55 28.91 -9.92 4.81
CA THR A 55 30.25 -10.00 4.24
C THR A 55 31.27 -9.52 5.24
N THR A 56 32.33 -10.31 5.43
CA THR A 56 33.45 -10.03 6.35
C THR A 56 34.80 -10.18 5.64
N ASN A 57 35.84 -9.59 6.20
CA ASN A 57 37.21 -9.73 5.71
C ASN A 57 37.80 -11.09 6.13
N SER A 58 37.81 -12.06 5.21
CA SER A 58 38.39 -13.39 5.37
C SER A 58 37.98 -14.15 6.64
N ASN A 59 36.82 -13.84 7.22
CA ASN A 59 36.31 -14.46 8.45
C ASN A 59 34.90 -15.02 8.25
N LYS A 60 34.81 -16.11 7.47
CA LYS A 60 33.54 -16.80 7.20
C LYS A 60 32.81 -17.24 8.49
N PRO A 61 33.47 -17.82 9.52
CA PRO A 61 32.77 -18.18 10.75
C PRO A 61 32.05 -17.01 11.44
N ALA A 62 32.67 -15.82 11.44
CA ALA A 62 32.04 -14.62 11.99
C ALA A 62 30.85 -14.15 11.12
N ALA A 63 30.98 -14.19 9.79
CA ALA A 63 29.88 -13.87 8.88
C ALA A 63 28.69 -14.82 9.08
N ASP A 64 28.96 -16.13 9.15
CA ASP A 64 27.94 -17.16 9.33
C ASP A 64 27.20 -16.99 10.65
N LEU A 65 27.93 -16.74 11.75
CA LEU A 65 27.33 -16.50 13.06
C LEU A 65 26.45 -15.24 13.06
N ALA A 66 26.93 -14.16 12.45
CA ALA A 66 26.22 -12.89 12.39
C ALA A 66 24.94 -12.99 11.55
N ALA A 67 25.02 -13.59 10.35
CA ALA A 67 23.88 -13.79 9.48
C ALA A 67 22.79 -14.65 10.16
N ARG A 68 23.21 -15.72 10.84
CA ARG A 68 22.31 -16.59 11.59
C ARG A 68 21.60 -15.84 12.72
N ARG A 69 22.33 -15.06 13.51
CA ARG A 69 21.77 -14.28 14.63
C ARG A 69 20.69 -13.31 14.17
N ILE A 70 20.91 -12.61 13.05
CA ILE A 70 19.92 -11.68 12.49
C ILE A 70 18.69 -12.45 11.96
N ALA A 71 18.92 -13.56 11.26
CA ALA A 71 17.84 -14.39 10.73
C ALA A 71 16.97 -14.99 11.85
N GLU A 72 17.60 -15.52 12.92
CA GLU A 72 16.94 -16.03 14.12
C GLU A 72 16.15 -14.94 14.83
N PHE A 73 16.73 -13.74 14.99
CA PHE A 73 16.05 -12.59 15.60
C PHE A 73 14.73 -12.29 14.87
N LEU A 74 14.78 -12.09 13.55
CA LEU A 74 13.60 -11.78 12.76
C LEU A 74 12.58 -12.92 12.76
N TRP A 75 13.03 -14.17 12.63
CA TRP A 75 12.16 -15.34 12.65
C TRP A 75 11.41 -15.51 13.97
N ASN A 76 12.07 -15.24 15.09
CA ASN A 76 11.46 -15.32 16.42
C ASN A 76 10.40 -14.23 16.65
N GLN A 77 10.42 -13.17 15.85
CA GLN A 77 9.44 -12.08 15.92
C GLN A 77 8.40 -12.11 14.78
N ARG A 78 8.41 -13.16 13.94
CA ARG A 78 7.65 -13.22 12.67
C ARG A 78 6.14 -12.90 12.80
N GLU A 79 5.51 -13.28 13.90
CA GLU A 79 4.07 -13.03 14.15
C GLU A 79 3.78 -11.56 14.46
N ARG A 80 4.75 -10.83 15.03
CA ARG A 80 4.62 -9.40 15.34
C ARG A 80 4.78 -8.49 14.12
N VAL A 81 5.40 -9.01 13.06
CA VAL A 81 5.69 -8.25 11.83
C VAL A 81 4.63 -8.46 10.74
N GLU A 82 3.54 -9.15 11.06
CA GLU A 82 2.32 -9.17 10.26
C GLU A 82 1.52 -7.87 10.42
N ALA A 83 0.70 -7.52 9.44
CA ALA A 83 -0.16 -6.34 9.51
C ALA A 83 -1.39 -6.65 10.36
N GLU A 84 -1.72 -5.71 11.23
CA GLU A 84 -3.06 -5.61 11.79
C GLU A 84 -3.95 -4.91 10.76
N LEU A 85 -4.97 -5.61 10.27
CA LEU A 85 -5.88 -5.11 9.25
C LEU A 85 -7.29 -4.97 9.82
N VAL A 86 -7.97 -3.92 9.40
CA VAL A 86 -9.33 -3.57 9.82
C VAL A 86 -10.27 -3.78 8.65
N SER A 87 -11.39 -4.48 8.90
CA SER A 87 -12.40 -4.70 7.86
C SER A 87 -12.93 -3.38 7.28
N LEU A 88 -13.39 -3.39 6.02
CA LEU A 88 -13.98 -2.19 5.41
C LEU A 88 -15.17 -1.63 6.21
N GLU A 89 -16.02 -2.52 6.75
CA GLU A 89 -17.13 -2.16 7.65
C GLU A 89 -16.66 -1.36 8.87
N GLU A 90 -15.67 -1.90 9.59
CA GLU A 90 -15.14 -1.28 10.80
C GLU A 90 -14.36 0.01 10.48
N ALA A 91 -13.68 0.06 9.33
CA ALA A 91 -13.01 1.27 8.86
C ALA A 91 -14.01 2.41 8.62
N ILE A 92 -15.11 2.13 7.90
CA ILE A 92 -16.19 3.11 7.65
C ILE A 92 -16.82 3.55 8.98
N SER A 93 -17.10 2.60 9.88
CA SER A 93 -17.61 2.91 11.21
C SER A 93 -16.66 3.80 12.01
N THR A 94 -15.35 3.52 11.97
CA THR A 94 -14.32 4.34 12.62
C THR A 94 -14.33 5.76 12.08
N SER A 95 -14.39 5.93 10.75
CA SER A 95 -14.46 7.23 10.10
C SER A 95 -15.69 8.02 10.55
N ASN A 96 -16.88 7.39 10.52
CA ASN A 96 -18.14 8.02 10.95
C ASN A 96 -18.13 8.48 12.43
N ASN A 97 -17.34 7.82 13.28
CA ASN A 97 -17.26 8.11 14.71
C ASN A 97 -16.05 9.00 15.08
N THR A 98 -15.19 9.33 14.13
CA THR A 98 -13.99 10.15 14.36
C THR A 98 -14.30 11.61 14.06
N GLN A 99 -13.96 12.50 15.00
CA GLN A 99 -13.99 13.94 14.74
C GLN A 99 -12.67 14.36 14.10
N GLY A 100 -12.71 14.66 12.80
CA GLY A 100 -11.54 15.04 12.00
C GLY A 100 -11.15 13.97 10.98
N LEU A 101 -10.04 14.20 10.29
CA LEU A 101 -9.64 13.39 9.15
C LEU A 101 -9.29 11.94 9.58
N THR A 102 -9.98 10.97 8.98
CA THR A 102 -9.58 9.56 9.02
C THR A 102 -8.83 9.19 7.75
N VAL A 103 -7.65 8.57 7.88
CA VAL A 103 -6.84 8.16 6.73
C VAL A 103 -6.94 6.65 6.55
N PHE A 104 -7.51 6.22 5.43
CA PHE A 104 -7.54 4.82 5.04
C PHE A 104 -6.28 4.49 4.26
N SER A 105 -5.46 3.60 4.80
CA SER A 105 -4.35 2.98 4.09
C SER A 105 -4.89 1.83 3.23
N ASP A 106 -5.02 2.07 1.93
CA ASP A 106 -5.23 1.02 0.93
C ASP A 106 -3.88 0.41 0.57
N ALA A 107 -3.47 -0.56 1.39
CA ALA A 107 -2.25 -1.30 1.17
C ALA A 107 -2.39 -2.28 -0.02
N ALA A 108 -3.62 -2.64 -0.40
CA ALA A 108 -3.92 -3.68 -1.36
C ALA A 108 -3.84 -3.21 -2.81
N ASP A 109 -4.08 -1.92 -3.05
CA ASP A 109 -3.90 -1.25 -4.33
C ASP A 109 -2.76 -0.21 -4.32
N ALA A 110 -1.71 -0.45 -3.53
CA ALA A 110 -0.57 0.45 -3.45
C ALA A 110 0.28 0.42 -4.73
N THR A 111 0.19 1.45 -5.56
CA THR A 111 0.94 1.56 -6.83
C THR A 111 2.46 1.57 -6.62
N ALA A 112 2.93 2.12 -5.49
CA ALA A 112 4.33 2.04 -5.08
C ALA A 112 4.80 0.60 -4.75
N SER A 113 3.86 -0.33 -4.49
CA SER A 113 4.11 -1.76 -4.28
C SER A 113 3.90 -2.60 -5.56
N GLY A 114 3.55 -1.97 -6.69
CA GLY A 114 3.33 -2.63 -7.97
C GLY A 114 1.87 -2.88 -8.35
N ALA A 115 0.91 -2.34 -7.59
CA ALA A 115 -0.50 -2.39 -7.96
C ALA A 115 -0.84 -1.44 -9.13
N SER A 116 -1.99 -1.65 -9.73
CA SER A 116 -2.49 -0.87 -10.87
C SER A 116 -3.02 0.50 -10.48
N GLY A 117 -3.57 0.66 -9.27
CA GLY A 117 -4.18 1.90 -8.78
C GLY A 117 -5.65 2.06 -9.17
N ASP A 118 -6.27 1.06 -9.79
CA ASP A 118 -7.64 1.06 -10.32
C ASP A 118 -8.66 0.36 -9.41
N SER A 119 -8.30 0.03 -8.16
CA SER A 119 -9.24 -0.55 -7.20
C SER A 119 -10.38 0.44 -6.92
N ASN A 120 -11.60 -0.09 -7.00
CA ASN A 120 -12.82 0.61 -6.62
C ASN A 120 -13.47 -0.03 -5.37
N ALA A 121 -12.77 -0.92 -4.66
CA ALA A 121 -13.34 -1.67 -3.53
C ALA A 121 -13.78 -0.75 -2.38
N ILE A 122 -12.91 0.19 -1.96
CA ILE A 122 -13.26 1.19 -0.94
C ILE A 122 -14.40 2.09 -1.44
N LEU A 123 -14.33 2.58 -2.69
CA LEU A 123 -15.39 3.40 -3.28
C LEU A 123 -16.74 2.66 -3.24
N SER A 124 -16.79 1.39 -3.61
CA SER A 124 -18.00 0.56 -3.55
C SER A 124 -18.57 0.50 -2.13
N GLY A 125 -17.72 0.35 -1.12
CA GLY A 125 -18.13 0.41 0.29
C GLY A 125 -18.71 1.77 0.69
N LEU A 126 -18.05 2.87 0.33
CA LEU A 126 -18.53 4.23 0.64
C LEU A 126 -19.87 4.55 -0.04
N LEU A 127 -20.15 3.96 -1.20
CA LEU A 127 -21.42 4.09 -1.91
C LEU A 127 -22.52 3.14 -1.39
N GLY A 128 -22.24 2.32 -0.36
CA GLY A 128 -23.19 1.33 0.17
C GLY A 128 -23.48 0.18 -0.79
N ARG A 129 -22.53 -0.13 -1.68
CA ARG A 129 -22.68 -1.15 -2.75
C ARG A 129 -21.76 -2.35 -2.58
N SER A 130 -20.93 -2.35 -1.53
CA SER A 130 -20.10 -3.49 -1.17
C SER A 130 -20.91 -4.52 -0.38
N PRO A 131 -20.77 -5.84 -0.67
CA PRO A 131 -21.32 -6.87 0.20
C PRO A 131 -20.60 -6.93 1.56
N ASP A 132 -19.39 -6.39 1.65
CA ASP A 132 -18.52 -6.48 2.82
C ASP A 132 -18.68 -5.28 3.78
N ALA A 133 -19.58 -4.34 3.45
CA ALA A 133 -19.88 -3.18 4.29
C ALA A 133 -21.37 -2.83 4.27
N THR A 134 -21.99 -2.89 5.44
CA THR A 134 -23.38 -2.49 5.70
C THR A 134 -23.49 -1.07 6.26
N SER A 135 -22.44 -0.56 6.88
CA SER A 135 -22.38 0.81 7.39
C SER A 135 -22.34 1.80 6.23
N LEU A 136 -23.29 2.73 6.22
CA LEU A 136 -23.30 3.83 5.26
C LEU A 136 -22.31 4.90 5.69
N PHE A 137 -21.41 5.26 4.79
CA PHE A 137 -20.46 6.35 5.01
C PHE A 137 -21.19 7.71 5.15
N GLN A 138 -20.77 8.52 6.11
CA GLN A 138 -21.29 9.85 6.37
C GLN A 138 -20.18 10.88 6.25
N GLY A 139 -20.39 11.94 5.48
CA GLY A 139 -19.42 13.02 5.30
C GLY A 139 -18.77 13.06 3.92
N THR A 140 -17.58 13.64 3.85
CA THR A 140 -16.84 13.86 2.61
C THR A 140 -15.61 12.97 2.55
N ALA A 141 -15.45 12.24 1.44
CA ALA A 141 -14.32 11.36 1.20
C ALA A 141 -13.49 11.82 0.00
N LEU A 142 -12.18 11.60 0.08
CA LEU A 142 -11.24 11.86 -0.99
C LEU A 142 -10.49 10.57 -1.35
N LEU A 143 -10.49 10.18 -2.61
CA LEU A 143 -9.70 9.03 -3.09
C LEU A 143 -9.18 9.25 -4.51
N SER A 144 -8.27 8.37 -4.94
CA SER A 144 -7.83 8.32 -6.34
C SER A 144 -8.33 7.03 -7.00
N VAL A 145 -8.48 7.03 -8.33
CA VAL A 145 -8.69 5.82 -9.14
C VAL A 145 -7.98 5.99 -10.47
N VAL A 146 -7.17 5.01 -10.87
CA VAL A 146 -6.57 4.99 -12.21
C VAL A 146 -7.61 4.44 -13.19
N ASP A 147 -8.11 5.28 -14.09
CA ASP A 147 -9.09 4.89 -15.12
C ASP A 147 -9.04 5.84 -16.32
N ALA A 148 -8.27 5.46 -17.35
CA ALA A 148 -8.14 6.26 -18.56
C ALA A 148 -9.45 6.48 -19.31
N PRO A 149 -10.30 5.45 -19.54
CA PRO A 149 -11.61 5.66 -20.16
C PRO A 149 -12.47 6.70 -19.41
N ALA A 150 -12.57 6.61 -18.09
CA ALA A 150 -13.37 7.54 -17.29
C ALA A 150 -12.78 8.97 -17.29
N ALA A 151 -11.45 9.12 -17.14
CA ALA A 151 -10.80 10.43 -17.17
C ALA A 151 -10.99 11.14 -18.53
N LEU A 152 -10.86 10.41 -19.64
CA LEU A 152 -11.06 10.94 -20.99
C LEU A 152 -12.52 11.28 -21.27
N ALA A 153 -13.47 10.44 -20.83
CA ALA A 153 -14.90 10.71 -20.97
C ALA A 153 -15.33 11.95 -20.19
N ALA A 154 -14.89 12.09 -18.93
CA ALA A 154 -15.14 13.26 -18.11
C ALA A 154 -14.51 14.53 -18.69
N THR A 155 -13.28 14.42 -19.23
CA THR A 155 -12.61 15.51 -19.93
C THR A 155 -13.42 15.99 -21.14
N ALA A 156 -13.93 15.05 -21.94
CA ALA A 156 -14.74 15.36 -23.12
C ALA A 156 -16.10 15.99 -22.76
N ALA A 157 -16.68 15.61 -21.62
CA ALA A 157 -17.95 16.18 -21.14
C ALA A 157 -17.81 17.62 -20.64
N GLY A 158 -16.66 17.96 -20.04
CA GLY A 158 -16.35 19.30 -19.55
C GLY A 158 -16.75 19.56 -18.09
N VAL A 159 -16.13 20.57 -17.50
CA VAL A 159 -16.40 20.98 -16.10
C VAL A 159 -17.87 21.38 -15.93
N GLY A 160 -18.48 20.91 -14.84
CA GLY A 160 -19.89 21.13 -14.50
C GLY A 160 -20.85 20.12 -15.14
N ALA A 161 -20.38 19.28 -16.08
CA ALA A 161 -21.21 18.22 -16.64
C ALA A 161 -21.47 17.11 -15.62
N THR A 162 -22.67 16.53 -15.68
CA THR A 162 -22.97 15.25 -15.04
C THR A 162 -22.69 14.13 -16.03
N VAL A 163 -21.88 13.16 -15.61
CA VAL A 163 -21.49 12.00 -16.42
C VAL A 163 -21.90 10.71 -15.71
N GLU A 164 -22.27 9.70 -16.49
CA GLU A 164 -22.36 8.32 -16.02
C GLU A 164 -21.18 7.56 -16.61
N VAL A 165 -20.29 7.06 -15.76
CA VAL A 165 -19.06 6.36 -16.16
C VAL A 165 -18.89 5.11 -15.32
N SER A 166 -18.28 4.08 -15.91
CA SER A 166 -17.73 2.96 -15.14
C SER A 166 -16.34 3.34 -14.63
N LEU A 167 -16.10 3.17 -13.33
CA LEU A 167 -14.90 3.65 -12.66
C LEU A 167 -14.15 2.49 -11.96
N GLY A 168 -12.87 2.35 -12.29
CA GLY A 168 -11.98 1.31 -11.76
C GLY A 168 -12.14 -0.04 -12.46
N GLY A 169 -11.24 -0.99 -12.16
CA GLY A 169 -11.25 -2.34 -12.73
C GLY A 169 -10.87 -2.44 -14.22
N THR A 170 -10.34 -1.37 -14.82
CA THR A 170 -9.93 -1.34 -16.23
C THR A 170 -8.53 -1.93 -16.45
N ARG A 171 -7.71 -2.06 -15.41
CA ARG A 171 -6.31 -2.53 -15.47
C ARG A 171 -6.08 -3.87 -14.78
N ASP A 172 -6.91 -4.22 -13.79
CA ASP A 172 -6.85 -5.51 -13.08
C ASP A 172 -8.17 -6.30 -13.25
N PRO A 173 -8.54 -6.64 -14.51
CA PRO A 173 -9.81 -7.30 -14.80
C PRO A 173 -9.85 -8.69 -14.15
N GLY A 174 -11.01 -9.03 -13.60
CA GLY A 174 -11.23 -10.28 -12.87
C GLY A 174 -10.93 -10.20 -11.38
N ARG A 175 -10.16 -9.19 -10.93
CA ARG A 175 -10.11 -8.83 -9.50
C ARG A 175 -11.15 -7.77 -9.16
N PHE A 176 -11.35 -6.78 -10.03
CA PHE A 176 -12.33 -5.72 -9.84
C PHE A 176 -13.29 -5.63 -11.02
N ASP A 177 -14.58 -5.59 -10.72
CA ASP A 177 -15.60 -5.24 -11.70
C ASP A 177 -15.72 -3.70 -11.78
N PRO A 178 -15.81 -3.11 -12.99
CA PRO A 178 -16.00 -1.67 -13.12
C PRO A 178 -17.29 -1.18 -12.43
N LEU A 179 -17.17 -0.11 -11.66
CA LEU A 179 -18.28 0.42 -10.86
C LEU A 179 -18.96 1.59 -11.58
N THR A 180 -20.19 1.40 -12.05
CA THR A 180 -20.95 2.49 -12.68
C THR A 180 -21.36 3.54 -11.65
N VAL A 181 -20.93 4.78 -11.88
CA VAL A 181 -21.21 5.94 -11.03
C VAL A 181 -21.75 7.10 -11.86
N THR A 182 -22.69 7.83 -11.27
CA THR A 182 -23.10 9.15 -11.77
C THR A 182 -22.34 10.21 -10.99
N ALA A 183 -21.61 11.08 -11.67
CA ALA A 183 -20.74 12.06 -11.04
C ALA A 183 -20.80 13.43 -11.74
N THR A 184 -20.48 14.48 -10.99
CA THR A 184 -20.25 15.82 -11.56
C THR A 184 -18.76 16.04 -11.76
N VAL A 185 -18.37 16.53 -12.95
CA VAL A 185 -16.97 16.90 -13.25
C VAL A 185 -16.65 18.23 -12.56
N LEU A 186 -15.84 18.20 -11.50
CA LEU A 186 -15.44 19.41 -10.76
C LEU A 186 -14.30 20.16 -11.43
N SER A 187 -13.30 19.43 -11.93
CA SER A 187 -12.14 20.02 -12.61
C SER A 187 -11.48 19.04 -13.56
N ILE A 188 -10.76 19.58 -14.54
CA ILE A 188 -10.01 18.86 -15.58
C ILE A 188 -8.59 19.40 -15.57
N HIS A 189 -7.62 18.50 -15.67
CA HIS A 189 -6.19 18.79 -15.59
C HIS A 189 -5.42 17.97 -16.63
N ASP A 190 -4.23 18.44 -16.98
CA ASP A 190 -3.30 17.75 -17.90
C ASP A 190 -2.41 16.72 -17.19
N GLY A 191 -2.61 16.58 -15.86
CA GLY A 191 -1.95 15.60 -15.00
C GLY A 191 -0.51 15.92 -14.63
N HIS A 192 0.03 17.09 -14.99
CA HIS A 192 1.38 17.48 -14.57
C HIS A 192 1.37 17.96 -13.12
N PHE A 193 2.20 17.34 -12.28
CA PHE A 193 2.39 17.77 -10.90
C PHE A 193 3.81 17.46 -10.41
N THR A 194 4.11 17.86 -9.18
CA THR A 194 5.39 17.58 -8.53
C THR A 194 5.13 16.96 -7.17
N TYR A 195 5.77 15.82 -6.89
CA TYR A 195 5.71 15.18 -5.58
C TYR A 195 6.36 16.06 -4.50
N GLU A 196 6.14 15.72 -3.23
CA GLU A 196 6.76 16.40 -2.08
C GLU A 196 8.29 16.40 -2.14
N SER A 197 8.88 15.41 -2.80
CA SER A 197 10.32 15.32 -3.02
C SER A 197 10.88 16.28 -4.08
N GLY A 198 10.02 17.04 -4.77
CA GLY A 198 10.41 17.88 -5.90
C GLY A 198 10.50 17.13 -7.23
N LYS A 199 10.23 15.82 -7.26
CA LYS A 199 10.24 15.02 -8.50
C LYS A 199 8.99 15.34 -9.34
N PRO A 200 9.13 15.77 -10.62
CA PRO A 200 7.99 15.97 -11.51
C PRO A 200 7.38 14.63 -11.95
N GLU A 201 6.09 14.64 -12.25
CA GLU A 201 5.32 13.48 -12.70
C GLU A 201 4.20 13.90 -13.67
N THR A 202 3.73 12.95 -14.49
CA THR A 202 2.51 13.12 -15.28
C THR A 202 1.54 11.96 -15.13
N ALA A 203 0.33 12.27 -14.69
CA ALA A 203 -0.80 11.34 -14.58
C ALA A 203 -1.59 11.18 -15.88
N GLY A 204 -1.23 11.91 -16.94
CA GLY A 204 -2.05 12.03 -18.17
C GLY A 204 -3.36 12.78 -17.91
N ALA A 205 -4.36 12.60 -18.77
CA ALA A 205 -5.68 13.21 -18.56
C ALA A 205 -6.20 12.92 -17.15
N THR A 206 -6.48 13.97 -16.39
CA THR A 206 -6.85 13.85 -14.98
C THR A 206 -8.09 14.68 -14.69
N THR A 207 -9.04 14.10 -13.97
CA THR A 207 -10.30 14.78 -13.63
C THR A 207 -10.63 14.57 -12.15
N VAL A 208 -11.36 15.53 -11.58
CA VAL A 208 -11.96 15.36 -10.27
C VAL A 208 -13.46 15.15 -10.46
N LEU A 209 -13.94 14.00 -10.02
CA LEU A 209 -15.35 13.61 -10.09
C LEU A 209 -15.97 13.64 -8.71
N ARG A 210 -17.07 14.37 -8.54
CA ARG A 210 -17.88 14.33 -7.32
C ARG A 210 -19.02 13.33 -7.48
N ILE A 211 -18.99 12.29 -6.65
CA ILE A 211 -19.99 11.23 -6.62
C ILE A 211 -20.83 11.42 -5.34
N PRO A 212 -22.14 11.69 -5.44
CA PRO A 212 -22.97 11.84 -4.25
C PRO A 212 -23.13 10.50 -3.51
N THR A 213 -23.19 10.57 -2.18
CA THR A 213 -23.65 9.47 -1.31
C THR A 213 -24.94 9.91 -0.60
N ASP A 214 -25.61 8.98 0.10
CA ASP A 214 -26.83 9.31 0.85
C ASP A 214 -26.60 10.37 1.95
N HIS A 215 -25.37 10.47 2.45
CA HIS A 215 -25.00 11.31 3.58
C HIS A 215 -23.75 12.18 3.32
N GLY A 216 -23.49 12.50 2.05
CA GLY A 216 -22.34 13.33 1.67
C GLY A 216 -21.89 13.09 0.23
N HIS A 217 -20.58 12.99 0.02
CA HIS A 217 -20.01 12.73 -1.31
C HIS A 217 -18.59 12.17 -1.24
N VAL A 218 -18.19 11.54 -2.33
CA VAL A 218 -16.80 11.17 -2.62
C VAL A 218 -16.29 12.07 -3.74
N ASP A 219 -15.16 12.74 -3.53
CA ASP A 219 -14.39 13.34 -4.59
C ASP A 219 -13.30 12.35 -5.03
N ALA A 220 -13.41 11.85 -6.25
CA ALA A 220 -12.47 10.92 -6.86
C ALA A 220 -11.53 11.67 -7.82
N LEU A 221 -10.23 11.63 -7.54
CA LEU A 221 -9.19 12.02 -8.49
C LEU A 221 -8.96 10.87 -9.47
N VAL A 222 -9.48 11.01 -10.68
CA VAL A 222 -9.41 9.97 -11.73
C VAL A 222 -8.26 10.29 -12.69
N THR A 223 -7.30 9.38 -12.82
CA THR A 223 -6.09 9.57 -13.63
C THR A 223 -6.01 8.59 -14.80
N GLU A 224 -5.47 9.04 -15.93
CA GLU A 224 -5.19 8.18 -17.09
C GLU A 224 -4.10 7.14 -16.79
N ARG A 225 -3.05 7.56 -16.08
CA ARG A 225 -1.86 6.75 -15.81
C ARG A 225 -1.77 6.41 -14.34
N SER A 226 -1.13 5.26 -14.09
CA SER A 226 -0.78 4.88 -12.73
C SER A 226 0.38 5.76 -12.26
N ILE A 227 0.21 6.34 -11.09
CA ILE A 227 1.16 7.22 -10.41
C ILE A 227 1.23 6.82 -8.93
N TYR A 228 2.23 7.31 -8.21
CA TYR A 228 2.29 7.11 -6.76
C TYR A 228 1.28 8.02 -6.05
N VAL A 229 0.39 7.42 -5.27
CA VAL A 229 -0.59 8.16 -4.44
C VAL A 229 -0.27 7.91 -2.97
N VAL A 230 0.97 8.27 -2.60
CA VAL A 230 1.51 8.10 -1.24
C VAL A 230 1.34 9.40 -0.43
N GLY A 231 1.67 10.53 -1.04
CA GLY A 231 1.63 11.84 -0.41
C GLY A 231 0.32 12.60 -0.64
N ARG A 232 0.30 13.86 -0.21
CA ARG A 232 -0.78 14.84 -0.42
C ARG A 232 -0.61 15.66 -1.69
N ALA A 233 0.61 15.80 -2.20
CA ALA A 233 0.93 16.67 -3.33
C ALA A 233 0.10 16.36 -4.58
N VAL A 234 -0.18 15.07 -4.82
CA VAL A 234 -1.06 14.61 -5.90
C VAL A 234 -2.48 15.19 -5.77
N PHE A 235 -3.02 15.32 -4.57
CA PHE A 235 -4.34 15.91 -4.36
C PHE A 235 -4.27 17.44 -4.42
N THR A 236 -3.31 18.05 -3.71
CA THR A 236 -3.22 19.51 -3.60
C THR A 236 -2.91 20.18 -4.94
N ALA A 237 -2.12 19.52 -5.81
CA ALA A 237 -1.85 20.01 -7.16
C ALA A 237 -3.12 20.09 -8.04
N HIS A 238 -4.15 19.30 -7.71
CA HIS A 238 -5.43 19.25 -8.42
C HIS A 238 -6.55 19.99 -7.66
N GLY A 239 -6.18 20.86 -6.69
CA GLY A 239 -7.12 21.70 -5.94
C GLY A 239 -7.85 21.00 -4.81
N LEU A 240 -7.40 19.81 -4.40
CA LEU A 240 -8.00 19.02 -3.33
C LEU A 240 -7.08 19.05 -2.12
N ASP A 241 -7.52 19.65 -1.01
CA ASP A 241 -6.79 19.61 0.27
C ASP A 241 -7.33 18.45 1.13
N PRO A 242 -6.55 17.37 1.34
CA PRO A 242 -7.00 16.25 2.16
C PRO A 242 -7.43 16.62 3.58
N ALA A 243 -6.89 17.71 4.16
CA ALA A 243 -7.28 18.17 5.50
C ALA A 243 -8.72 18.70 5.57
N GLY A 244 -9.35 18.99 4.43
CA GLY A 244 -10.75 19.44 4.34
C GLY A 244 -11.79 18.32 4.25
N TYR A 245 -11.36 17.06 4.31
CA TYR A 245 -12.24 15.89 4.19
C TYR A 245 -12.37 15.16 5.53
N ASP A 246 -13.49 14.46 5.71
CA ASP A 246 -13.69 13.55 6.84
C ASP A 246 -12.87 12.27 6.66
N MET A 247 -12.63 11.85 5.41
CA MET A 247 -11.84 10.67 5.07
C MET A 247 -10.98 10.85 3.83
N VAL A 248 -9.75 10.32 3.83
CA VAL A 248 -8.90 10.21 2.65
C VAL A 248 -8.32 8.81 2.49
N VAL A 249 -8.27 8.31 1.25
CA VAL A 249 -7.59 7.06 0.91
C VAL A 249 -6.16 7.34 0.44
N ALA A 250 -5.18 6.79 1.14
CA ALA A 250 -3.79 6.73 0.71
C ALA A 250 -3.47 5.34 0.15
N LYS A 251 -2.99 5.26 -1.10
CA LYS A 251 -2.61 3.98 -1.74
C LYS A 251 -1.17 3.62 -1.38
N SER A 252 -0.96 3.35 -0.10
CA SER A 252 0.35 3.07 0.47
C SER A 252 0.21 2.29 1.77
N PRO A 253 1.02 1.24 2.01
CA PRO A 253 0.96 0.49 3.26
C PRO A 253 1.49 1.29 4.46
N ASN A 254 2.49 2.16 4.26
CA ASN A 254 3.17 2.85 5.36
C ASN A 254 3.80 4.19 4.98
N GLY A 255 4.23 4.36 3.72
CA GLY A 255 4.90 5.57 3.27
C GLY A 255 4.07 6.84 3.38
N PHE A 256 2.74 6.72 3.43
CA PHE A 256 1.83 7.87 3.58
C PHE A 256 1.94 8.54 4.97
N ARG A 257 2.38 7.82 6.02
CA ARG A 257 2.38 8.33 7.40
C ARG A 257 3.14 9.66 7.53
N THR A 258 4.28 9.78 6.85
CA THR A 258 5.08 11.03 6.83
C THR A 258 4.32 12.24 6.26
N HIS A 259 3.25 12.02 5.50
CA HIS A 259 2.46 13.07 4.86
C HIS A 259 1.15 13.36 5.57
N TYR A 260 0.58 12.37 6.29
CA TYR A 260 -0.76 12.44 6.84
C TYR A 260 -0.83 12.36 8.37
N GLU A 261 0.15 11.77 9.05
CA GLU A 261 0.08 11.50 10.51
C GLU A 261 -0.13 12.76 11.34
N SER A 262 0.47 13.89 10.92
CA SER A 262 0.30 15.19 11.60
C SER A 262 -1.09 15.82 11.45
N ILE A 263 -1.91 15.37 10.50
CA ILE A 263 -3.25 15.91 10.23
C ILE A 263 -4.38 14.88 10.45
N ALA A 264 -4.03 13.61 10.65
CA ALA A 264 -4.98 12.53 10.85
C ALA A 264 -5.45 12.48 12.31
N ALA A 265 -6.77 12.43 12.51
CA ALA A 265 -7.38 12.07 13.79
C ALA A 265 -7.34 10.54 14.02
N ALA A 266 -7.43 9.77 12.93
CA ALA A 266 -7.30 8.31 12.96
C ALA A 266 -6.62 7.80 11.67
N ILE A 267 -5.89 6.70 11.78
CA ILE A 267 -5.29 5.98 10.65
C ILE A 267 -5.78 4.53 10.72
N VAL A 268 -6.31 4.02 9.61
CA VAL A 268 -6.86 2.66 9.51
C VAL A 268 -6.24 1.94 8.33
N VAL A 269 -5.61 0.79 8.56
CA VAL A 269 -5.12 -0.08 7.47
C VAL A 269 -6.25 -1.02 7.08
N VAL A 270 -6.82 -0.79 5.90
CA VAL A 270 -8.09 -1.43 5.52
C VAL A 270 -7.82 -2.77 4.82
N ASP A 271 -8.49 -3.83 5.26
CA ASP A 271 -8.50 -5.13 4.58
C ASP A 271 -9.50 -5.10 3.42
N VAL A 272 -8.99 -4.88 2.22
CA VAL A 272 -9.74 -4.89 0.95
C VAL A 272 -9.02 -5.73 -0.10
N PRO A 273 -9.72 -6.29 -1.10
CA PRO A 273 -9.07 -7.04 -2.17
C PRO A 273 -8.07 -6.19 -2.97
N GLY A 274 -6.93 -6.79 -3.38
CA GLY A 274 -5.95 -6.12 -4.23
C GLY A 274 -4.72 -6.97 -4.57
N SER A 275 -4.03 -6.61 -5.66
CA SER A 275 -2.79 -7.29 -6.14
C SER A 275 -1.64 -7.19 -5.15
N THR A 276 -1.66 -6.15 -4.33
CA THR A 276 -0.64 -5.91 -3.31
C THR A 276 -1.21 -6.06 -1.92
N SER A 277 -2.20 -6.93 -1.66
CA SER A 277 -2.84 -7.06 -0.34
C SER A 277 -1.84 -7.32 0.80
N ALA A 278 -2.07 -6.70 1.96
CA ALA A 278 -1.34 -7.01 3.19
C ALA A 278 -1.80 -8.32 3.82
N ASN A 279 -3.04 -8.72 3.53
CA ASN A 279 -3.55 -10.05 3.81
C ASN A 279 -2.95 -11.04 2.82
N LEU A 280 -1.75 -11.56 3.14
CA LEU A 280 -1.01 -12.41 2.22
C LEU A 280 -1.75 -13.72 1.86
N HIS A 281 -2.67 -14.18 2.72
CA HIS A 281 -3.51 -15.34 2.43
C HIS A 281 -4.51 -15.09 1.31
N SER A 282 -4.84 -13.84 0.99
CA SER A 282 -5.77 -13.50 -0.10
C SER A 282 -5.12 -13.58 -1.49
N LEU A 283 -3.79 -13.74 -1.57
CA LEU A 283 -3.05 -13.71 -2.83
C LEU A 283 -2.86 -15.12 -3.42
N PRO A 284 -2.92 -15.29 -4.75
CA PRO A 284 -2.96 -16.60 -5.40
C PRO A 284 -1.55 -17.21 -5.60
N PHE A 285 -0.79 -17.40 -4.52
CA PHE A 285 0.54 -17.99 -4.57
C PHE A 285 0.52 -19.44 -5.09
N SER A 286 1.43 -19.76 -6.01
CA SER A 286 1.56 -21.09 -6.63
C SER A 286 3.00 -21.53 -6.91
N ARG A 287 3.97 -20.60 -6.93
CA ARG A 287 5.36 -20.86 -7.35
C ARG A 287 6.38 -20.75 -6.24
N CYS A 288 6.10 -19.96 -5.20
CA CYS A 288 7.01 -19.79 -4.07
C CYS A 288 7.24 -21.10 -3.30
N PRO A 289 8.39 -21.25 -2.64
CA PRO A 289 8.64 -22.40 -1.79
C PRO A 289 7.60 -22.52 -0.68
N ARG A 290 7.15 -23.75 -0.41
CA ARG A 290 6.24 -24.10 0.69
C ARG A 290 6.88 -25.20 1.54
N PRO A 291 6.75 -25.19 2.88
CA PRO A 291 6.00 -24.22 3.65
C PRO A 291 6.74 -22.87 3.80
N ILE A 292 6.00 -21.76 3.85
CA ILE A 292 6.50 -20.41 4.08
C ILE A 292 5.54 -19.60 4.95
N PHE A 293 6.07 -18.98 6.00
CA PHE A 293 5.29 -18.09 6.84
C PHE A 293 5.01 -16.76 6.12
N PRO A 294 3.79 -16.18 6.21
CA PRO A 294 2.62 -16.66 6.95
C PRO A 294 1.69 -17.57 6.12
N LEU A 295 1.99 -17.80 4.84
CA LEU A 295 1.07 -18.48 3.91
C LEU A 295 0.70 -19.92 4.32
N ASP A 296 1.56 -20.60 5.07
CA ASP A 296 1.34 -21.93 5.62
C ASP A 296 1.26 -21.91 7.14
N GLU A 297 0.38 -22.72 7.70
CA GLU A 297 0.35 -22.99 9.15
C GLU A 297 1.50 -23.90 9.56
N HIS A 298 1.92 -23.80 10.84
CA HIS A 298 2.92 -24.68 11.46
C HIS A 298 4.27 -24.78 10.71
N VAL A 299 4.74 -23.69 10.10
CA VAL A 299 6.04 -23.65 9.42
C VAL A 299 7.15 -23.97 10.42
N PRO A 300 7.95 -25.03 10.20
CA PRO A 300 9.04 -25.37 11.10
C PRO A 300 10.07 -24.25 11.12
N THR A 301 10.72 -24.03 12.26
CA THR A 301 11.86 -23.12 12.34
C THR A 301 12.94 -23.60 11.36
N PRO A 302 13.32 -22.77 10.37
CA PRO A 302 14.35 -23.15 9.41
C PRO A 302 15.67 -23.40 10.12
N GLU A 303 16.44 -24.36 9.64
CA GLU A 303 17.86 -24.38 9.94
C GLU A 303 18.51 -23.24 9.15
N PHE A 304 18.91 -22.17 9.86
CA PHE A 304 19.56 -21.02 9.25
C PHE A 304 21.01 -21.36 8.93
N VAL A 305 21.22 -22.00 7.78
CA VAL A 305 22.53 -22.36 7.24
C VAL A 305 22.98 -21.30 6.24
N PRO A 306 23.99 -20.46 6.55
CA PRO A 306 24.53 -19.49 5.62
C PRO A 306 25.26 -20.19 4.47
N GLU A 307 24.82 -19.93 3.25
CA GLU A 307 25.44 -20.44 2.03
C GLU A 307 26.45 -19.41 1.50
N ALA A 308 27.60 -19.88 0.99
CA ALA A 308 28.48 -19.00 0.24
C ALA A 308 27.78 -18.63 -1.09
N PRO A 309 27.88 -17.39 -1.58
CA PRO A 309 27.33 -17.03 -2.89
C PRO A 309 27.87 -18.01 -3.94
N SER A 310 26.98 -18.67 -4.67
CA SER A 310 27.36 -19.53 -5.78
C SER A 310 28.19 -18.69 -6.75
N SER A 311 29.44 -19.08 -7.00
CA SER A 311 30.26 -18.46 -8.02
C SER A 311 29.59 -18.69 -9.38
N SER A 312 28.88 -17.67 -9.87
CA SER A 312 28.33 -17.59 -11.22
C SER A 312 29.39 -17.19 -12.22
#